data_AF-A0A9D2UIU6-F1
#
_entry.id   AF-A0A9D2UIU6-F1
#
_cell.length_a   1.000
_cell.length_b   1.000
_cell.length_c   1.000
_cell.angle_alpha   90.00
_cell.angle_beta   90.00
_cell.angle_gamma   90.00
#
_symmetry.space_group_name_H-M   'P 1'
#
loop_
_entity.id
_entity.type
_entity.pdbx_description
1 polymer ?
#
loop_
_entity_poly.entity_id
_entity_poly.type
_entity_poly.pdbx_seq_one_letter_code
_entity_poly.pdbx_strand_id
1 'polypeptide(L)'
;MDDFNANSVDLRFDVGPHGTFVHEFGHVLGLADHYATDSYVSSLGIDPGQWDTMASGSYNGNMHRPPLFSAYERAELGWLDYTDLGMSADTISVLPALDESNMAYRVAVPGDDDEYYVIENRRQRGWDAGLPGHGMLLWHIDADDRIWRQNVVNNDPDHQRVDIVEADGRAGMMSYDGDTFPGTSGVTGVTLHSWGGTSLMDIGYINEREDTIRILLNDVDFTLPAPGGLMAVDVDDDAFRLVWDDAADVTSYALEVSVADSHGDFSVLPEYDNLSITNTDTYDITGLEPATTYRVGLRACLAGYVSEPATIDIVTTNSVFGGDVPAGLKAADITPTGFTAVWDEMAGATDYLISLLQYEYASQTVSRGYDFDDRGEGMPDSWEATAGQYDSSFGWYGRSAPSLDMTRDGQYLSVEYEGTMIERLSMWCRSSAGRNKLRIDVNTPEGWTALSEVDVPVAGSVVEVPVGVMGSVRLVFECAGGYMAIDDVYAVCRDVTRSTVPEYDGLSTAGQTSFTFEGLDEGGIYAFTVRGTDGTEQSDDSAECVVRLDYITGLDGIRPSSSDGRAVIYDMQGRMMHGGVLPRGIYIIKQDGRPARKVVVR
;
A
#
# COMPACT_ATOMS: atom_id res chain seq x y z
N MET A 1 20.12 32.88 60.40
CA MET A 1 19.50 33.93 61.23
C MET A 1 18.95 34.94 60.26
N ASP A 2 17.64 34.78 60.03
CA ASP A 2 16.60 35.76 59.70
C ASP A 2 16.81 36.55 58.39
N ASP A 3 16.18 36.21 57.27
CA ASP A 3 14.73 36.15 56.97
C ASP A 3 14.05 37.51 57.17
N PHE A 4 13.76 38.23 56.07
CA PHE A 4 12.48 38.92 55.87
C PHE A 4 12.36 39.43 54.42
N ASN A 5 11.52 38.72 53.68
CA ASN A 5 10.94 39.02 52.38
C ASN A 5 10.27 40.41 52.37
N ALA A 6 10.74 41.31 51.52
CA ALA A 6 9.95 42.48 51.10
C ALA A 6 9.10 42.04 49.90
N ASN A 7 7.98 41.36 50.19
CA ASN A 7 6.88 41.28 49.25
C ASN A 7 6.45 42.72 48.93
N SER A 8 6.68 43.14 47.70
CA SER A 8 5.96 44.25 47.10
C SER A 8 4.48 43.99 47.34
N VAL A 9 3.85 44.82 48.17
CA VAL A 9 2.41 44.91 48.26
C VAL A 9 1.95 45.39 46.89
N ASP A 10 1.64 44.43 46.03
CA ASP A 10 0.81 44.66 44.86
C ASP A 10 -0.55 45.04 45.44
N LEU A 11 -0.80 46.35 45.54
CA LEU A 11 -2.10 46.91 45.86
C LEU A 11 -3.03 46.56 44.69
N ARG A 12 -3.44 45.30 44.61
CA ARG A 12 -4.63 44.91 43.89
C ARG A 12 -5.78 45.59 44.60
N PHE A 13 -6.26 46.67 44.01
CA PHE A 13 -7.64 47.06 44.24
C PHE A 13 -8.47 45.85 43.81
N ASP A 14 -8.92 45.04 44.77
CA ASP A 14 -10.10 44.19 44.61
C ASP A 14 -11.27 45.17 44.51
N VAL A 15 -11.42 45.75 43.33
CA VAL A 15 -12.61 46.49 42.96
C VAL A 15 -13.70 45.40 42.87
N GLY A 16 -14.81 45.53 43.63
CA GLY A 16 -15.83 44.48 43.74
C GLY A 16 -16.45 44.07 42.40
N PRO A 17 -17.31 43.03 42.35
CA PRO A 17 -17.85 42.46 41.11
C PRO A 17 -18.33 43.53 40.11
N HIS A 18 -17.65 43.65 38.96
CA HIS A 18 -17.87 44.68 37.94
C HIS A 18 -19.04 44.38 37.02
N GLY A 19 -19.33 43.11 36.79
CA GLY A 19 -20.23 42.70 35.72
C GLY A 19 -21.63 43.27 35.84
N THR A 20 -22.23 43.23 37.03
CA THR A 20 -23.52 43.89 37.28
C THR A 20 -23.43 45.40 37.08
N PHE A 21 -22.34 46.05 37.49
CA PHE A 21 -22.17 47.48 37.25
C PHE A 21 -22.09 47.81 35.76
N VAL A 22 -21.33 47.03 34.97
CA VAL A 22 -21.19 47.26 33.52
C VAL A 22 -22.53 47.04 32.82
N HIS A 23 -23.29 46.01 33.20
CA HIS A 23 -24.64 45.75 32.70
C HIS A 23 -25.60 46.92 32.99
N GLU A 24 -25.70 47.35 34.24
CA GLU A 24 -26.56 48.48 34.63
C GLU A 24 -26.10 49.80 33.99
N PHE A 25 -24.79 49.96 33.77
CA PHE A 25 -24.26 51.09 33.03
C PHE A 25 -24.65 51.03 31.54
N GLY A 26 -24.76 49.84 30.94
CA GLY A 26 -25.33 49.64 29.61
C GLY A 26 -26.73 50.23 29.48
N HIS A 27 -27.61 50.01 30.47
CA HIS A 27 -28.93 50.66 30.51
C HIS A 27 -28.86 52.19 30.59
N VAL A 28 -27.90 52.74 31.33
CA VAL A 28 -27.67 54.20 31.38
C VAL A 28 -27.26 54.74 30.01
N LEU A 29 -26.54 53.95 29.23
CA LEU A 29 -26.15 54.28 27.85
C LEU A 29 -27.28 54.09 26.84
N GLY A 30 -28.33 53.33 27.18
CA GLY A 30 -29.53 53.14 26.37
C GLY A 30 -29.74 51.71 25.85
N LEU A 31 -28.90 50.75 26.25
CA LEU A 31 -29.04 49.35 25.86
C LEU A 31 -30.18 48.67 26.65
N ALA A 32 -30.93 47.80 25.97
CA ALA A 32 -31.94 46.94 26.58
C ALA A 32 -31.32 45.64 27.10
N ASP A 33 -32.07 44.91 27.93
CA ASP A 33 -31.76 43.53 28.27
C ASP A 33 -31.89 42.66 27.01
N HIS A 34 -30.85 41.87 26.73
CA HIS A 34 -30.84 40.90 25.65
C HIS A 34 -31.19 39.48 26.13
N TYR A 35 -31.26 39.24 27.44
CA TYR A 35 -31.89 38.03 27.97
C TYR A 35 -33.41 38.16 28.01
N ALA A 36 -34.12 37.04 28.05
CA ALA A 36 -35.57 37.05 28.23
C ALA A 36 -35.95 37.50 29.66
N THR A 37 -36.71 38.59 29.80
CA THR A 37 -37.23 39.08 31.08
C THR A 37 -38.50 38.34 31.53
N ASP A 38 -39.14 37.57 30.64
CA ASP A 38 -40.19 36.62 30.99
C ASP A 38 -39.60 35.34 31.60
N SER A 39 -40.10 34.94 32.78
CA SER A 39 -39.54 33.81 33.53
C SER A 39 -39.67 32.44 32.86
N TYR A 40 -40.68 32.24 32.00
CA TYR A 40 -40.83 30.99 31.26
C TYR A 40 -39.82 30.94 30.13
N VAL A 41 -39.72 32.01 29.33
CA VAL A 41 -38.78 32.08 28.20
C VAL A 41 -37.33 32.07 28.68
N SER A 42 -37.02 32.79 29.76
CA SER A 42 -35.70 32.75 30.41
C SER A 42 -35.29 31.33 30.81
N SER A 43 -36.24 30.49 31.24
CA SER A 43 -35.95 29.10 31.62
C SER A 43 -35.58 28.19 30.45
N LEU A 44 -35.84 28.61 29.21
CA LEU A 44 -35.43 27.91 27.99
C LEU A 44 -33.96 28.19 27.65
N GLY A 45 -33.39 29.30 28.14
CA GLY A 45 -31.99 29.66 27.95
C GLY A 45 -31.62 30.05 26.52
N ILE A 46 -32.60 30.41 25.70
CA ILE A 46 -32.47 30.80 24.30
C ILE A 46 -32.23 32.31 24.17
N ASP A 47 -31.07 32.74 24.66
CA ASP A 47 -30.60 34.12 24.61
C ASP A 47 -29.08 34.14 24.42
N PRO A 48 -28.47 35.30 24.07
CA PRO A 48 -27.03 35.42 23.84
C PRO A 48 -26.14 34.98 25.01
N GLY A 49 -26.71 34.85 26.22
CA GLY A 49 -26.08 34.12 27.29
C GLY A 49 -24.74 34.69 27.72
N GLN A 50 -23.75 33.81 27.85
CA GLN A 50 -22.42 34.17 28.35
C GLN A 50 -21.59 34.99 27.35
N TRP A 51 -22.05 35.15 26.11
CA TRP A 51 -21.39 35.96 25.10
C TRP A 51 -21.61 37.46 25.27
N ASP A 52 -22.66 37.84 25.99
CA ASP A 52 -23.17 39.20 26.04
C ASP A 52 -23.23 39.77 27.47
N THR A 53 -22.75 40.99 27.63
CA THR A 53 -22.85 41.73 28.89
C THR A 53 -24.29 42.14 29.20
N MET A 54 -25.12 42.40 28.20
CA MET A 54 -26.55 42.68 28.39
C MET A 54 -27.39 41.40 28.55
N ALA A 55 -26.73 40.24 28.69
CA ALA A 55 -27.29 38.96 29.11
C ALA A 55 -26.49 38.37 30.30
N SER A 56 -26.37 37.03 30.35
CA SER A 56 -25.71 36.34 31.47
C SER A 56 -24.17 36.45 31.46
N GLY A 57 -23.57 36.98 30.39
CA GLY A 57 -22.14 37.26 30.30
C GLY A 57 -21.65 38.26 31.36
N SER A 58 -22.54 39.13 31.87
CA SER A 58 -22.24 39.97 33.04
C SER A 58 -21.79 39.16 34.28
N TYR A 59 -22.12 37.86 34.38
CA TYR A 59 -21.68 36.99 35.46
C TYR A 59 -20.33 36.29 35.22
N ASN A 60 -19.73 36.46 34.04
CA ASN A 60 -18.48 35.81 33.66
C ASN A 60 -17.33 36.13 34.63
N GLY A 61 -16.51 35.11 34.92
CA GLY A 61 -15.40 35.22 35.86
C GLY A 61 -15.84 35.63 37.27
N ASN A 62 -16.98 35.13 37.74
CA ASN A 62 -17.62 35.56 38.99
C ASN A 62 -17.87 37.07 39.01
N MET A 63 -18.40 37.61 37.89
CA MET A 63 -18.64 39.03 37.65
C MET A 63 -17.38 39.92 37.61
N HIS A 64 -16.16 39.36 37.60
CA HIS A 64 -14.93 40.18 37.50
C HIS A 64 -14.47 40.37 36.04
N ARG A 65 -15.07 39.63 35.10
CA ARG A 65 -14.71 39.66 33.68
C ARG A 65 -15.97 39.62 32.83
N PRO A 66 -16.86 40.64 32.92
CA PRO A 66 -17.91 40.78 31.92
C PRO A 66 -17.26 40.85 30.54
N PRO A 67 -17.83 40.19 29.52
CA PRO A 67 -17.30 40.24 28.18
C PRO A 67 -17.36 41.68 27.65
N LEU A 68 -16.63 41.93 26.58
CA LEU A 68 -16.80 43.14 25.81
C LEU A 68 -18.26 43.28 25.35
N PHE A 69 -18.77 44.51 25.26
CA PHE A 69 -19.96 44.78 24.45
C PHE A 69 -19.69 44.27 23.03
N SER A 70 -20.67 43.53 22.50
CA SER A 70 -20.74 43.02 21.14
C SER A 70 -20.65 44.16 20.13
N ALA A 71 -20.34 43.82 18.88
CA ALA A 71 -20.33 44.73 17.77
C ALA A 71 -21.70 45.37 17.53
N TYR A 72 -22.79 44.64 17.83
CA TYR A 72 -24.14 45.19 17.81
C TYR A 72 -24.30 46.34 18.79
N GLU A 73 -24.01 46.11 20.06
CA GLU A 73 -24.15 47.13 21.10
C GLU A 73 -23.21 48.32 20.88
N ARG A 74 -21.99 48.07 20.39
CA ARG A 74 -21.06 49.15 20.04
C ARG A 74 -21.59 50.00 18.90
N ALA A 75 -22.27 49.42 17.91
CA ALA A 75 -22.87 50.18 16.82
C ALA A 75 -24.07 51.00 17.30
N GLU A 76 -24.95 50.44 18.14
CA GLU A 76 -26.07 51.15 18.77
C GLU A 76 -25.61 52.38 19.58
N LEU A 77 -24.45 52.26 20.22
CA LEU A 77 -23.83 53.35 20.98
C LEU A 77 -23.03 54.34 20.12
N GLY A 78 -22.93 54.10 18.81
CA GLY A 78 -22.15 54.91 17.87
C GLY A 78 -20.63 54.78 18.06
N TRP A 79 -20.16 53.67 18.64
CA TRP A 79 -18.75 53.36 18.89
C TRP A 79 -18.13 52.49 17.79
N LEU A 80 -18.95 51.89 16.93
CA LEU A 80 -18.53 51.03 15.82
C LEU A 80 -19.39 51.34 14.59
N ASP A 81 -18.77 51.49 13.43
CA ASP A 81 -19.45 51.50 12.14
C ASP A 81 -19.25 50.13 11.47
N TYR A 82 -20.32 49.56 10.91
CA TYR A 82 -20.22 48.29 10.21
C TYR A 82 -19.52 48.42 8.86
N THR A 83 -18.81 47.35 8.47
CA THR A 83 -18.45 47.13 7.07
C THR A 83 -19.52 46.24 6.44
N ASP A 84 -20.14 46.66 5.34
CA ASP A 84 -21.12 45.82 4.67
C ASP A 84 -20.45 44.64 3.96
N LEU A 85 -20.94 43.43 4.24
CA LEU A 85 -20.59 42.21 3.52
C LEU A 85 -21.79 41.81 2.65
N GLY A 86 -21.55 41.64 1.36
CA GLY A 86 -22.61 41.37 0.38
C GLY A 86 -22.09 40.63 -0.85
N MET A 87 -23.01 40.25 -1.73
CA MET A 87 -22.73 39.44 -2.95
C MET A 87 -21.83 40.13 -3.98
N SER A 88 -21.44 41.40 -3.77
CA SER A 88 -20.44 42.09 -4.58
C SER A 88 -19.00 41.87 -4.10
N ALA A 89 -18.77 41.10 -3.04
CA ALA A 89 -17.43 40.74 -2.58
C ALA A 89 -16.72 39.89 -3.64
N ASP A 90 -15.48 40.24 -3.97
CA ASP A 90 -14.66 39.58 -5.01
C ASP A 90 -13.36 38.99 -4.42
N THR A 91 -13.25 38.99 -3.09
CA THR A 91 -12.05 38.60 -2.34
C THR A 91 -12.43 37.91 -1.03
N ILE A 92 -11.47 37.19 -0.43
CA ILE A 92 -11.62 36.65 0.93
C ILE A 92 -11.68 37.82 1.91
N SER A 93 -12.78 37.93 2.64
CA SER A 93 -12.98 38.93 3.68
C SER A 93 -12.23 38.53 4.95
N VAL A 94 -11.54 39.48 5.57
CA VAL A 94 -10.70 39.23 6.76
C VAL A 94 -11.26 40.03 7.93
N LEU A 95 -11.60 39.32 9.00
CA LEU A 95 -12.18 39.86 10.22
C LEU A 95 -11.21 39.66 11.40
N PRO A 96 -10.44 40.69 11.78
CA PRO A 96 -9.64 40.65 12.99
C PRO A 96 -10.53 40.60 14.24
N ALA A 97 -9.94 40.24 15.37
CA ALA A 97 -10.69 40.20 16.63
C ALA A 97 -11.26 41.58 17.02
N LEU A 98 -12.45 41.56 17.62
CA LEU A 98 -13.20 42.77 17.98
C LEU A 98 -12.45 43.64 19.01
N ASP A 99 -11.70 43.03 19.91
CA ASP A 99 -10.93 43.70 20.95
C ASP A 99 -9.70 44.47 20.42
N GLU A 100 -9.18 44.06 19.26
CA GLU A 100 -8.03 44.71 18.60
C GLU A 100 -8.45 45.73 17.55
N SER A 101 -9.44 45.39 16.73
CA SER A 101 -9.77 46.18 15.53
C SER A 101 -11.01 47.05 15.68
N ASN A 102 -11.92 46.71 16.61
CA ASN A 102 -13.26 47.28 16.68
C ASN A 102 -14.01 47.22 15.33
N MET A 103 -13.77 46.16 14.55
CA MET A 103 -14.38 45.91 13.24
C MET A 103 -15.39 44.77 13.32
N ALA A 104 -16.49 44.92 12.59
CA ALA A 104 -17.49 43.87 12.37
C ALA A 104 -18.11 44.02 10.97
N TYR A 105 -18.57 42.89 10.42
CA TYR A 105 -19.34 42.92 9.18
C TYR A 105 -20.84 42.98 9.46
N ARG A 106 -21.60 43.62 8.57
CA ARG A 106 -23.06 43.57 8.54
C ARG A 106 -23.53 42.94 7.24
N VAL A 107 -24.51 42.06 7.31
CA VAL A 107 -25.26 41.56 6.14
C VAL A 107 -26.70 42.06 6.26
N ALA A 108 -27.10 42.93 5.35
CA ALA A 108 -28.45 43.51 5.36
C ALA A 108 -29.50 42.53 4.81
N VAL A 109 -30.73 42.61 5.33
CA VAL A 109 -31.90 41.97 4.71
C VAL A 109 -32.49 42.92 3.66
N PRO A 110 -32.58 42.52 2.37
CA PRO A 110 -33.08 43.41 1.34
C PRO A 110 -34.52 43.87 1.58
N GLY A 111 -34.71 45.17 1.77
CA GLY A 111 -36.03 45.79 1.96
C GLY A 111 -36.50 45.85 3.41
N ASP A 112 -35.66 45.43 4.36
CA ASP A 112 -35.90 45.57 5.79
C ASP A 112 -34.63 46.11 6.47
N ASP A 113 -34.66 47.38 6.89
CA ASP A 113 -33.50 48.02 7.52
C ASP A 113 -33.37 47.64 9.00
N ASP A 114 -34.42 47.09 9.60
CA ASP A 114 -34.47 46.69 11.01
C ASP A 114 -33.97 45.23 11.19
N GLU A 115 -33.92 44.44 10.12
CA GLU A 115 -33.44 43.06 10.13
C GLU A 115 -32.07 42.92 9.43
N TYR A 116 -31.08 42.36 10.12
CA TYR A 116 -29.74 42.15 9.57
C TYR A 116 -28.91 41.16 10.40
N TYR A 117 -27.81 40.69 9.83
CA TYR A 117 -26.79 39.96 10.57
C TYR A 117 -25.59 40.83 10.92
N VAL A 118 -24.97 40.56 12.07
CA VAL A 118 -23.68 41.12 12.48
C VAL A 118 -22.68 39.99 12.68
N ILE A 119 -21.49 40.14 12.09
CA ILE A 119 -20.42 39.14 12.17
C ILE A 119 -19.25 39.76 12.93
N GLU A 120 -18.86 39.14 14.05
CA GLU A 120 -17.74 39.56 14.88
C GLU A 120 -16.80 38.39 15.20
N ASN A 121 -15.53 38.69 15.49
CA ASN A 121 -14.56 37.69 15.91
C ASN A 121 -14.18 37.92 17.38
N ARG A 122 -14.34 36.91 18.23
CA ARG A 122 -14.12 36.94 19.67
C ARG A 122 -13.03 35.95 20.08
N ARG A 123 -12.21 36.32 21.07
CA ARG A 123 -11.11 35.50 21.58
C ARG A 123 -11.12 35.48 23.10
N GLN A 124 -10.76 34.35 23.71
CA GLN A 124 -10.69 34.21 25.17
C GLN A 124 -9.45 34.90 25.78
N ARG A 125 -9.31 36.21 25.56
CA ARG A 125 -8.23 37.06 26.09
C ARG A 125 -8.80 38.33 26.74
N GLY A 126 -8.03 38.94 27.65
CA GLY A 126 -8.44 40.18 28.30
C GLY A 126 -9.78 40.06 29.03
N TRP A 127 -10.73 40.96 28.72
CA TRP A 127 -12.09 40.95 29.26
C TRP A 127 -12.93 39.76 28.77
N ASP A 128 -12.65 39.28 27.57
CA ASP A 128 -13.31 38.12 26.96
C ASP A 128 -12.73 36.77 27.43
N ALA A 129 -11.75 36.76 28.34
CA ALA A 129 -11.17 35.52 28.87
C ALA A 129 -12.16 34.61 29.63
N GLY A 130 -13.38 35.09 29.90
CA GLY A 130 -14.46 34.32 30.50
C GLY A 130 -15.54 33.83 29.52
N LEU A 131 -15.40 34.12 28.22
CA LEU A 131 -16.33 33.64 27.19
C LEU A 131 -16.31 32.10 27.09
N PRO A 132 -17.39 31.45 26.63
CA PRO A 132 -17.47 30.00 26.56
C PRO A 132 -16.62 29.40 25.41
N GLY A 133 -16.32 30.17 24.36
CA GLY A 133 -15.45 29.74 23.25
C GLY A 133 -14.70 30.90 22.57
N HIS A 134 -14.16 30.64 21.38
CA HIS A 134 -13.51 31.63 20.51
C HIS A 134 -13.91 31.42 19.04
N GLY A 135 -13.73 32.45 18.21
CA GLY A 135 -14.01 32.41 16.78
C GLY A 135 -15.05 33.45 16.38
N MET A 136 -15.70 33.21 15.25
CA MET A 136 -16.71 34.08 14.66
C MET A 136 -18.07 33.85 15.34
N LEU A 137 -18.65 34.91 15.91
CA LEU A 137 -20.07 34.95 16.26
C LEU A 137 -20.87 35.56 15.12
N LEU A 138 -22.05 34.99 14.89
CA LEU A 138 -23.01 35.45 13.91
C LEU A 138 -24.30 35.85 14.63
N TRP A 139 -24.53 37.15 14.74
CA TRP A 139 -25.72 37.69 15.39
C TRP A 139 -26.81 37.92 14.35
N HIS A 140 -28.05 37.54 14.66
CA HIS A 140 -29.24 37.88 13.87
C HIS A 140 -30.06 38.92 14.64
N ILE A 141 -30.17 40.12 14.08
CA ILE A 141 -30.82 41.26 14.70
C ILE A 141 -32.14 41.54 13.97
N ASP A 142 -33.21 41.76 14.73
CA ASP A 142 -34.52 42.27 14.25
C ASP A 142 -35.04 43.37 15.19
N ALA A 143 -34.65 44.61 14.90
CA ALA A 143 -34.88 45.78 15.74
C ALA A 143 -36.38 46.17 15.81
N ASP A 144 -36.89 46.42 17.01
CA ASP A 144 -38.22 47.02 17.21
C ASP A 144 -38.18 48.05 18.36
N ASP A 145 -38.32 49.30 17.97
CA ASP A 145 -38.29 50.48 18.83
C ASP A 145 -39.21 50.39 20.06
N ARG A 146 -40.37 49.75 19.93
CA ARG A 146 -41.35 49.58 21.02
C ARG A 146 -40.92 48.47 21.96
N ILE A 147 -40.43 47.36 21.41
CA ILE A 147 -39.95 46.20 22.17
C ILE A 147 -38.71 46.58 22.99
N TRP A 148 -37.76 47.31 22.41
CA TRP A 148 -36.57 47.81 23.12
C TRP A 148 -36.95 48.74 24.27
N ARG A 149 -37.84 49.71 24.05
CA ARG A 149 -38.32 50.61 25.12
C ARG A 149 -39.07 49.89 26.24
N GLN A 150 -39.65 48.73 25.96
CA GLN A 150 -40.34 47.90 26.94
C GLN A 150 -39.39 46.95 27.67
N ASN A 151 -38.15 46.81 27.20
CA ASN A 151 -37.14 45.91 27.76
C ASN A 151 -37.58 44.44 27.73
N VAL A 152 -38.12 44.01 26.59
CA VAL A 152 -38.67 42.67 26.36
C VAL A 152 -38.15 42.04 25.05
N VAL A 153 -36.91 42.39 24.67
CA VAL A 153 -36.26 42.09 23.38
C VAL A 153 -36.41 40.62 22.97
N ASN A 154 -36.05 39.70 23.87
CA ASN A 154 -36.07 38.26 23.61
C ASN A 154 -37.18 37.51 24.38
N ASN A 155 -38.32 38.16 24.65
CA ASN A 155 -39.44 37.50 25.35
C ASN A 155 -40.33 36.64 24.43
N ASP A 156 -40.06 36.59 23.12
CA ASP A 156 -40.72 35.66 22.20
C ASP A 156 -39.78 34.48 21.91
N PRO A 157 -40.09 33.26 22.39
CA PRO A 157 -39.21 32.11 22.18
C PRO A 157 -39.12 31.68 20.71
N ASP A 158 -40.09 32.06 19.88
CA ASP A 158 -40.14 31.74 18.46
C ASP A 158 -39.52 32.87 17.61
N HIS A 159 -39.12 33.99 18.21
CA HIS A 159 -38.58 35.17 17.52
C HIS A 159 -37.61 35.96 18.42
N GLN A 160 -36.37 35.47 18.52
CA GLN A 160 -35.30 36.15 19.25
C GLN A 160 -34.79 37.33 18.41
N ARG A 161 -34.91 38.55 18.94
CA ARG A 161 -34.62 39.79 18.21
C ARG A 161 -33.17 40.22 18.31
N VAL A 162 -32.46 39.77 19.33
CA VAL A 162 -31.00 39.80 19.42
C VAL A 162 -30.56 38.37 19.65
N ASP A 163 -30.24 37.69 18.56
CA ASP A 163 -29.99 36.25 18.53
C ASP A 163 -28.55 35.94 18.11
N ILE A 164 -28.03 34.80 18.54
CA ILE A 164 -26.78 34.21 18.06
C ILE A 164 -27.13 32.96 17.26
N VAL A 165 -26.75 32.92 15.99
CA VAL A 165 -26.87 31.70 15.18
C VAL A 165 -25.83 30.71 15.65
N GLU A 166 -26.26 29.58 16.22
CA GLU A 166 -25.36 28.59 16.78
C GLU A 166 -24.74 27.71 15.69
N ALA A 167 -23.41 27.70 15.61
CA ALA A 167 -22.69 26.89 14.62
C ALA A 167 -22.98 25.39 14.74
N ASP A 168 -23.21 24.88 15.94
CA ASP A 168 -23.55 23.48 16.20
C ASP A 168 -25.06 23.17 16.06
N GLY A 169 -25.89 24.19 15.81
CA GLY A 169 -27.34 24.10 15.72
C GLY A 169 -28.03 23.78 17.05
N ARG A 170 -27.42 24.09 18.20
CA ARG A 170 -27.95 23.80 19.53
C ARG A 170 -27.97 25.03 20.43
N ALA A 171 -29.12 25.68 20.48
CA ALA A 171 -29.35 26.77 21.43
C ALA A 171 -29.20 26.36 22.90
N GLY A 172 -28.67 27.29 23.70
CA GLY A 172 -28.80 27.31 25.15
C GLY A 172 -27.55 26.98 25.96
N MET A 173 -27.63 27.24 27.27
CA MET A 173 -26.48 27.31 28.19
C MET A 173 -25.56 26.08 28.24
N MET A 174 -26.02 24.91 27.81
CA MET A 174 -25.21 23.69 27.79
C MET A 174 -24.39 23.52 26.51
N SER A 175 -24.55 24.41 25.51
CA SER A 175 -23.89 24.33 24.20
C SER A 175 -23.14 25.61 23.80
N TYR A 176 -23.05 26.63 24.68
CA TYR A 176 -22.50 27.93 24.28
C TYR A 176 -21.07 27.87 23.70
N ASP A 177 -20.27 26.86 24.06
CA ASP A 177 -18.92 26.67 23.52
C ASP A 177 -18.90 26.20 22.05
N GLY A 178 -20.05 25.76 21.53
CA GLY A 178 -20.30 25.33 20.16
C GLY A 178 -20.92 26.39 19.24
N ASP A 179 -21.24 27.59 19.74
CA ASP A 179 -21.96 28.64 18.98
C ASP A 179 -21.11 29.30 17.88
N THR A 180 -19.79 29.25 17.99
CA THR A 180 -18.86 30.01 17.15
C THR A 180 -18.39 29.24 15.92
N PHE A 181 -18.10 29.97 14.83
CA PHE A 181 -17.55 29.44 13.58
C PHE A 181 -16.07 29.83 13.38
N PRO A 182 -15.18 28.93 12.90
CA PRO A 182 -15.36 27.49 12.97
C PRO A 182 -15.44 27.00 14.43
N GLY A 183 -14.84 27.76 15.36
CA GLY A 183 -14.92 27.52 16.80
C GLY A 183 -14.58 26.09 17.20
N THR A 184 -15.15 25.63 18.30
CA THR A 184 -14.97 24.25 18.80
C THR A 184 -15.63 23.21 17.89
N SER A 185 -16.69 23.61 17.17
CA SER A 185 -17.51 22.73 16.34
C SER A 185 -16.93 22.45 14.96
N GLY A 186 -15.93 23.23 14.52
CA GLY A 186 -15.28 23.08 13.21
C GLY A 186 -16.18 23.39 12.02
N VAL A 187 -17.27 24.13 12.23
CA VAL A 187 -18.28 24.41 11.19
C VAL A 187 -17.81 25.57 10.32
N THR A 188 -17.49 25.30 9.06
CA THR A 188 -16.80 26.26 8.19
C THR A 188 -17.72 26.94 7.17
N GLY A 189 -19.04 26.85 7.32
CA GLY A 189 -19.99 27.49 6.41
C GLY A 189 -21.40 27.53 6.96
N VAL A 190 -22.21 28.48 6.47
CA VAL A 190 -23.59 28.72 6.90
C VAL A 190 -24.37 29.50 5.84
N THR A 191 -25.62 29.10 5.61
CA THR A 191 -26.57 29.84 4.76
C THR A 191 -27.42 30.77 5.62
N LEU A 192 -27.47 32.06 5.27
CA LEU A 192 -28.18 33.09 6.01
C LEU A 192 -29.59 33.27 5.46
N HIS A 193 -30.58 33.39 6.36
CA HIS A 193 -31.98 33.55 6.01
C HIS A 193 -32.62 34.68 6.81
N SER A 194 -33.51 35.47 6.22
CA SER A 194 -34.35 36.35 7.04
C SER A 194 -35.32 35.54 7.92
N TRP A 195 -35.89 36.15 8.95
CA TRP A 195 -36.99 35.60 9.76
C TRP A 195 -38.21 35.22 8.90
N GLY A 196 -38.42 35.94 7.79
CA GLY A 196 -39.41 35.61 6.77
C GLY A 196 -39.06 34.38 5.90
N GLY A 197 -37.89 33.77 6.10
CA GLY A 197 -37.39 32.60 5.37
C GLY A 197 -36.73 32.92 4.02
N THR A 198 -36.42 34.19 3.74
CA THR A 198 -35.76 34.58 2.48
C THR A 198 -34.28 34.26 2.57
N SER A 199 -33.75 33.45 1.64
CA SER A 199 -32.29 33.22 1.55
C SER A 199 -31.56 34.50 1.17
N LEU A 200 -30.54 34.86 1.92
CA LEU A 200 -29.77 36.10 1.75
C LEU A 200 -28.45 35.84 1.02
N MET A 201 -27.62 34.97 1.59
CA MET A 201 -26.32 34.56 1.05
C MET A 201 -25.84 33.27 1.70
N ASP A 202 -24.83 32.66 1.09
CA ASP A 202 -24.20 31.45 1.60
C ASP A 202 -22.71 31.72 1.88
N ILE A 203 -22.29 31.56 3.13
CA ILE A 203 -20.89 31.62 3.53
C ILE A 203 -20.32 30.22 3.34
N GLY A 204 -19.53 30.02 2.28
CA GLY A 204 -18.99 28.71 1.91
C GLY A 204 -17.68 28.33 2.62
N TYR A 205 -17.02 29.30 3.24
CA TYR A 205 -15.74 29.11 3.91
C TYR A 205 -15.57 30.09 5.06
N ILE A 206 -15.25 29.53 6.23
CA ILE A 206 -14.88 30.22 7.46
C ILE A 206 -13.65 29.52 8.01
N ASN A 207 -12.56 30.26 8.15
CA ASN A 207 -11.31 29.72 8.68
C ASN A 207 -10.68 30.68 9.67
N GLU A 208 -10.15 30.14 10.77
CA GLU A 208 -9.43 30.90 11.78
C GLU A 208 -7.92 30.74 11.57
N ARG A 209 -7.21 31.84 11.30
CA ARG A 209 -5.76 31.88 11.15
C ARG A 209 -5.19 33.11 11.82
N GLU A 210 -4.15 32.90 12.64
CA GLU A 210 -3.42 33.97 13.32
C GLU A 210 -4.35 34.97 14.03
N ASP A 211 -5.31 34.45 14.80
CA ASP A 211 -6.33 35.23 15.53
C ASP A 211 -7.32 36.03 14.63
N THR A 212 -7.32 35.81 13.31
CA THR A 212 -8.27 36.42 12.36
C THR A 212 -9.22 35.38 11.77
N ILE A 213 -10.45 35.80 11.47
CA ILE A 213 -11.43 35.00 10.74
C ILE A 213 -11.40 35.39 9.26
N ARG A 214 -11.37 34.39 8.38
CA ARG A 214 -11.36 34.53 6.93
C ARG A 214 -12.65 33.97 6.38
N ILE A 215 -13.38 34.79 5.63
CA ILE A 215 -14.73 34.52 5.15
C ILE A 215 -14.73 34.58 3.63
N LEU A 216 -15.21 33.53 2.98
CA LEU A 216 -15.48 33.55 1.54
C LEU A 216 -16.93 33.10 1.29
N LEU A 217 -17.64 33.93 0.54
CA LEU A 217 -19.01 33.69 0.13
C LEU A 217 -19.04 32.73 -1.07
N ASN A 218 -20.08 31.92 -1.17
CA ASN A 218 -20.40 31.19 -2.39
C ASN A 218 -21.10 32.12 -3.40
N ASP A 219 -21.05 31.73 -4.68
CA ASP A 219 -21.74 32.43 -5.78
C ASP A 219 -21.37 33.92 -5.94
N VAL A 220 -20.15 34.30 -5.59
CA VAL A 220 -19.61 35.64 -5.84
C VAL A 220 -18.57 35.64 -6.96
N ASP A 221 -18.24 36.83 -7.48
CA ASP A 221 -17.23 37.02 -8.54
C ASP A 221 -15.80 36.93 -7.96
N PHE A 222 -15.50 35.83 -7.27
CA PHE A 222 -14.18 35.52 -6.74
C PHE A 222 -13.42 34.62 -7.71
N THR A 223 -12.18 35.02 -8.03
CA THR A 223 -11.26 34.19 -8.83
C THR A 223 -10.16 33.64 -7.94
N LEU A 224 -10.12 32.32 -7.78
CA LEU A 224 -9.04 31.62 -7.09
C LEU A 224 -7.80 31.59 -7.99
N PRO A 225 -6.63 32.11 -7.55
CA PRO A 225 -5.41 32.06 -8.35
C PRO A 225 -4.92 30.62 -8.57
N ALA A 226 -4.32 30.37 -9.73
CA ALA A 226 -3.64 29.11 -10.02
C ALA A 226 -2.44 28.90 -9.05
N PRO A 227 -2.07 27.64 -8.75
CA PRO A 227 -0.90 27.34 -7.94
C PRO A 227 0.38 28.04 -8.45
N GLY A 228 1.10 28.71 -7.55
CA GLY A 228 2.38 29.34 -7.85
C GLY A 228 3.51 28.31 -7.90
N GLY A 229 4.61 28.62 -8.59
CA GLY A 229 5.86 27.87 -8.44
C GLY A 229 5.86 26.41 -8.92
N LEU A 230 4.82 25.95 -9.63
CA LEU A 230 4.74 24.55 -10.08
C LEU A 230 5.96 24.15 -10.92
N MET A 231 6.67 23.12 -10.48
CA MET A 231 7.82 22.54 -11.16
C MET A 231 7.95 21.05 -10.87
N ALA A 232 8.71 20.34 -11.72
CA ALA A 232 9.14 18.98 -11.48
C ALA A 232 10.61 18.95 -11.06
N VAL A 233 10.91 18.13 -10.07
CA VAL A 233 12.26 17.83 -9.54
C VAL A 233 12.45 16.32 -9.50
N ASP A 234 13.68 15.85 -9.28
CA ASP A 234 14.01 14.42 -9.21
C ASP A 234 13.42 13.64 -10.40
N VAL A 235 13.68 14.12 -11.63
CA VAL A 235 13.13 13.54 -12.86
C VAL A 235 13.99 12.37 -13.32
N ASP A 236 13.42 11.17 -13.26
CA ASP A 236 14.00 9.90 -13.68
C ASP A 236 13.28 9.37 -14.93
N ASP A 237 13.54 8.10 -15.30
CA ASP A 237 12.99 7.49 -16.52
C ASP A 237 11.53 7.03 -16.33
N ASP A 238 11.13 6.69 -15.11
CA ASP A 238 9.78 6.24 -14.77
C ASP A 238 9.04 7.11 -13.73
N ALA A 239 9.68 8.19 -13.27
CA ALA A 239 9.14 9.00 -12.17
C ALA A 239 9.59 10.47 -12.20
N PHE A 240 8.84 11.33 -11.51
CA PHE A 240 9.28 12.65 -11.09
C PHE A 240 8.47 13.15 -9.89
N ARG A 241 9.04 14.10 -9.13
CA ARG A 241 8.37 14.76 -8.02
C ARG A 241 7.88 16.15 -8.43
N LEU A 242 6.60 16.43 -8.22
CA LEU A 242 6.03 17.77 -8.33
C LEU A 242 6.25 18.56 -7.05
N VAL A 243 6.56 19.85 -7.20
CA VAL A 243 6.64 20.83 -6.11
C VAL A 243 5.95 22.13 -6.55
N TRP A 244 5.22 22.79 -5.65
CA TRP A 244 4.57 24.09 -5.90
C TRP A 244 4.53 24.96 -4.65
N ASP A 245 4.18 26.25 -4.82
CA ASP A 245 3.97 27.16 -3.70
C ASP A 245 2.58 26.90 -3.09
N ASP A 246 2.53 26.48 -1.82
CA ASP A 246 1.24 26.31 -1.13
C ASP A 246 0.56 27.67 -0.94
N ALA A 247 -0.65 27.80 -1.50
CA ALA A 247 -1.42 29.03 -1.38
C ALA A 247 -2.18 29.06 -0.05
N ALA A 248 -2.06 30.17 0.68
CA ALA A 248 -2.83 30.38 1.90
C ALA A 248 -4.33 30.18 1.63
N ASP A 249 -4.99 29.45 2.53
CA ASP A 249 -6.42 29.11 2.51
C ASP A 249 -6.85 27.94 1.61
N VAL A 250 -6.04 27.50 0.64
CA VAL A 250 -6.37 26.35 -0.21
C VAL A 250 -6.59 25.09 0.62
N THR A 251 -7.68 24.38 0.35
CA THR A 251 -8.07 23.17 1.09
C THR A 251 -7.58 21.89 0.41
N SER A 252 -7.44 21.91 -0.92
CA SER A 252 -6.93 20.80 -1.71
C SER A 252 -6.44 21.26 -3.08
N TYR A 253 -5.75 20.37 -3.78
CA TYR A 253 -5.37 20.53 -5.17
C TYR A 253 -5.98 19.41 -6.01
N ALA A 254 -6.39 19.72 -7.24
CA ALA A 254 -6.80 18.73 -8.23
C ALA A 254 -5.67 18.57 -9.26
N LEU A 255 -5.04 17.40 -9.27
CA LEU A 255 -3.96 17.04 -10.18
C LEU A 255 -4.53 16.34 -11.41
N GLU A 256 -4.05 16.73 -12.59
CA GLU A 256 -4.24 16.07 -13.87
C GLU A 256 -2.89 15.79 -14.51
N VAL A 257 -2.61 14.55 -14.91
CA VAL A 257 -1.40 14.20 -15.66
C VAL A 257 -1.80 13.57 -16.98
N SER A 258 -1.23 14.05 -18.07
CA SER A 258 -1.48 13.53 -19.42
C SER A 258 -0.17 13.13 -20.09
N VAL A 259 -0.22 12.08 -20.90
CA VAL A 259 0.89 11.60 -21.71
C VAL A 259 0.73 12.06 -23.16
N ALA A 260 1.82 12.50 -23.80
CA ALA A 260 1.84 12.87 -25.21
C ALA A 260 2.01 11.63 -26.10
N ASP A 261 1.23 11.55 -27.18
CA ASP A 261 1.43 10.55 -28.22
C ASP A 261 2.56 10.96 -29.19
N SER A 262 2.85 10.09 -30.17
CA SER A 262 3.87 10.35 -31.20
C SER A 262 3.60 11.58 -32.08
N HIS A 263 2.38 12.13 -32.05
CA HIS A 263 1.96 13.33 -32.79
C HIS A 263 1.93 14.59 -31.91
N GLY A 264 2.17 14.45 -30.60
CA GLY A 264 2.12 15.53 -29.62
C GLY A 264 0.73 15.81 -29.05
N ASP A 265 -0.25 14.93 -29.30
CA ASP A 265 -1.58 15.01 -28.70
C ASP A 265 -1.56 14.37 -27.30
N PHE A 266 -2.24 14.99 -26.34
CA PHE A 266 -2.23 14.55 -24.95
C PHE A 266 -3.47 13.72 -24.59
N SER A 267 -3.25 12.62 -23.85
CA SER A 267 -4.30 11.83 -23.21
C SER A 267 -4.09 11.72 -21.70
N VAL A 268 -5.13 11.97 -20.92
CA VAL A 268 -5.11 11.91 -19.46
C VAL A 268 -4.84 10.47 -18.98
N LEU A 269 -3.94 10.34 -18.01
CA LEU A 269 -3.69 9.11 -17.27
C LEU A 269 -4.82 8.89 -16.25
N PRO A 270 -5.58 7.78 -16.30
CA PRO A 270 -6.75 7.58 -15.46
C PRO A 270 -6.51 7.69 -13.94
N GLU A 271 -5.35 7.26 -13.48
CA GLU A 271 -4.92 7.32 -12.08
C GLU A 271 -4.70 8.75 -11.58
N TYR A 272 -4.50 9.69 -12.49
CA TYR A 272 -4.29 11.10 -12.22
C TYR A 272 -5.41 11.97 -12.79
N ASP A 273 -6.58 11.45 -13.16
CA ASP A 273 -7.70 12.28 -13.63
C ASP A 273 -8.37 13.01 -12.44
N ASN A 274 -8.07 14.31 -12.30
CA ASN A 274 -8.57 15.17 -11.22
C ASN A 274 -8.35 14.58 -9.82
N LEU A 275 -7.16 14.00 -9.61
CA LEU A 275 -6.77 13.42 -8.33
C LEU A 275 -6.69 14.50 -7.24
N SER A 276 -7.43 14.30 -6.14
CA SER A 276 -7.46 15.23 -5.01
C SER A 276 -6.27 15.01 -4.07
N ILE A 277 -5.48 16.06 -3.87
CA ILE A 277 -4.31 16.11 -3.01
C ILE A 277 -4.57 17.11 -1.88
N THR A 278 -4.27 16.76 -0.63
CA THR A 278 -4.50 17.64 0.54
C THR A 278 -3.25 17.78 1.39
N ASN A 279 -3.11 18.93 2.06
CA ASN A 279 -2.09 19.18 3.10
C ASN A 279 -0.64 18.91 2.68
N THR A 280 -0.27 19.20 1.43
CA THR A 280 1.10 19.06 0.91
C THR A 280 1.35 20.06 -0.21
N ASP A 281 2.62 20.41 -0.40
CA ASP A 281 3.17 21.23 -1.48
C ASP A 281 3.99 20.40 -2.48
N THR A 282 3.97 19.07 -2.32
CA THR A 282 4.71 18.12 -3.15
C THR A 282 3.89 16.86 -3.45
N TYR A 283 4.15 16.22 -4.59
CA TYR A 283 3.54 14.94 -4.97
C TYR A 283 4.44 14.09 -5.89
N ASP A 284 4.61 12.80 -5.59
CA ASP A 284 5.43 11.87 -6.38
C ASP A 284 4.59 11.19 -7.47
N ILE A 285 5.03 11.27 -8.72
CA ILE A 285 4.46 10.57 -9.88
C ILE A 285 5.43 9.47 -10.29
N THR A 286 4.90 8.25 -10.50
CA THR A 286 5.69 7.03 -10.72
C THR A 286 5.01 6.14 -11.75
N GLY A 287 5.74 5.17 -12.33
CA GLY A 287 5.19 4.21 -13.28
C GLY A 287 4.99 4.80 -14.69
N LEU A 288 5.83 5.77 -15.04
CA LEU A 288 5.83 6.45 -16.32
C LEU A 288 6.67 5.70 -17.36
N GLU A 289 6.50 6.07 -18.62
CA GLU A 289 7.31 5.58 -19.73
C GLU A 289 8.59 6.42 -19.87
N PRO A 290 9.76 5.80 -20.11
CA PRO A 290 11.01 6.50 -20.39
C PRO A 290 10.96 7.33 -21.67
N ALA A 291 11.70 8.45 -21.67
CA ALA A 291 11.83 9.37 -22.79
C ALA A 291 10.48 9.89 -23.33
N THR A 292 9.48 9.96 -22.46
CA THR A 292 8.10 10.33 -22.82
C THR A 292 7.75 11.70 -22.27
N THR A 293 7.03 12.48 -23.07
CA THR A 293 6.57 13.83 -22.67
C THR A 293 5.24 13.73 -21.95
N TYR A 294 5.17 14.36 -20.77
CA TYR A 294 3.97 14.47 -19.95
C TYR A 294 3.59 15.93 -19.77
N ARG A 295 2.29 16.20 -19.67
CA ARG A 295 1.73 17.49 -19.26
C ARG A 295 1.04 17.33 -17.93
N VAL A 296 1.42 18.17 -16.98
CA VAL A 296 0.80 18.24 -15.67
C VAL A 296 -0.06 19.49 -15.60
N GLY A 297 -1.30 19.33 -15.15
CA GLY A 297 -2.20 20.42 -14.76
C GLY A 297 -2.50 20.32 -13.27
N LEU A 298 -2.25 21.39 -12.52
CA LEU A 298 -2.58 21.46 -11.09
C LEU A 298 -3.53 22.63 -10.84
N ARG A 299 -4.69 22.37 -10.26
CA ARG A 299 -5.67 23.38 -9.86
C ARG A 299 -5.73 23.48 -8.34
N ALA A 300 -5.81 24.69 -7.82
CA ALA A 300 -6.14 24.93 -6.41
C ALA A 300 -7.65 24.81 -6.22
N CYS A 301 -8.07 24.29 -5.07
CA CYS A 301 -9.46 24.16 -4.67
C CYS A 301 -9.69 24.79 -3.30
N LEU A 302 -10.67 25.68 -3.21
CA LEU A 302 -11.08 26.35 -1.98
C LEU A 302 -12.60 26.45 -1.93
N ALA A 303 -13.22 25.71 -0.99
CA ALA A 303 -14.67 25.58 -0.89
C ALA A 303 -15.29 25.17 -2.25
N GLY A 304 -16.19 25.97 -2.81
CA GLY A 304 -16.79 25.74 -4.13
C GLY A 304 -15.96 26.23 -5.32
N TYR A 305 -14.82 26.88 -5.09
CA TYR A 305 -14.01 27.52 -6.13
C TYR A 305 -12.83 26.63 -6.56
N VAL A 306 -12.59 26.63 -7.87
CA VAL A 306 -11.47 25.92 -8.50
C VAL A 306 -10.73 26.92 -9.38
N SER A 307 -9.40 26.95 -9.27
CA SER A 307 -8.57 27.86 -10.07
C SER A 307 -8.46 27.40 -11.53
N GLU A 308 -7.98 28.30 -12.39
CA GLU A 308 -7.32 27.88 -13.63
C GLU A 308 -6.12 26.95 -13.31
N PRO A 309 -5.76 26.02 -14.21
CA PRO A 309 -4.64 25.13 -13.96
C PRO A 309 -3.29 25.86 -14.10
N ALA A 310 -2.38 25.61 -13.17
CA ALA A 310 -0.95 25.75 -13.43
C ALA A 310 -0.51 24.57 -14.30
N THR A 311 0.26 24.81 -15.36
CA THR A 311 0.64 23.77 -16.31
C THR A 311 2.14 23.75 -16.56
N ILE A 312 2.71 22.55 -16.55
CA ILE A 312 4.10 22.29 -16.96
C ILE A 312 4.15 21.07 -17.88
N ASP A 313 5.11 21.07 -18.81
CA ASP A 313 5.47 19.90 -19.62
C ASP A 313 6.81 19.37 -19.14
N ILE A 314 6.90 18.06 -18.92
CA ILE A 314 8.07 17.36 -18.42
C ILE A 314 8.40 16.23 -19.39
N VAL A 315 9.69 15.93 -19.60
CA VAL A 315 10.14 14.76 -20.34
C VAL A 315 10.90 13.87 -19.37
N THR A 316 10.47 12.63 -19.20
CA THR A 316 11.21 11.62 -18.42
C THR A 316 12.55 11.33 -19.08
N THR A 317 13.54 10.88 -18.30
CA THR A 317 14.85 10.54 -18.87
C THR A 317 14.77 9.26 -19.70
N ASN A 318 15.82 8.99 -20.49
CA ASN A 318 15.92 7.68 -21.14
C ASN A 318 16.26 6.63 -20.09
N SER A 319 15.66 5.45 -20.18
CA SER A 319 16.08 4.30 -19.40
C SER A 319 17.43 3.80 -19.91
N VAL A 320 18.40 3.62 -19.02
CA VAL A 320 19.74 3.13 -19.37
C VAL A 320 19.70 1.67 -19.79
N PHE A 321 18.89 0.87 -19.10
CA PHE A 321 18.78 -0.57 -19.34
C PHE A 321 17.53 -0.97 -20.14
N GLY A 322 16.48 -0.14 -20.19
CA GLY A 322 15.30 -0.41 -21.04
C GLY A 322 14.60 -1.75 -20.78
N GLY A 323 14.71 -2.29 -19.55
CA GLY A 323 14.21 -3.62 -19.19
C GLY A 323 15.06 -4.79 -19.72
N ASP A 324 16.26 -4.54 -20.25
CA ASP A 324 17.20 -5.59 -20.59
C ASP A 324 17.67 -6.33 -19.33
N VAL A 325 18.17 -7.55 -19.50
CA VAL A 325 18.78 -8.36 -18.43
C VAL A 325 20.17 -8.84 -18.83
N PRO A 326 21.09 -9.08 -17.88
CA PRO A 326 22.37 -9.73 -18.17
C PRO A 326 22.17 -11.08 -18.86
N ALA A 327 22.85 -11.29 -19.98
CA ALA A 327 22.73 -12.47 -20.82
C ALA A 327 23.97 -13.39 -20.71
N GLY A 328 23.91 -14.58 -21.33
CA GLY A 328 25.07 -15.47 -21.44
C GLY A 328 25.50 -16.14 -20.13
N LEU A 329 24.62 -16.15 -19.11
CA LEU A 329 24.93 -16.74 -17.80
C LEU A 329 25.33 -18.21 -17.93
N LYS A 330 26.45 -18.55 -17.30
CA LYS A 330 26.94 -19.92 -17.16
C LYS A 330 27.83 -20.06 -15.93
N ALA A 331 27.93 -21.29 -15.43
CA ALA A 331 28.94 -21.67 -14.46
C ALA A 331 30.15 -22.31 -15.14
N ALA A 332 31.33 -21.95 -14.69
CA ALA A 332 32.62 -22.51 -15.04
C ALA A 332 33.37 -22.93 -13.77
N ASP A 333 34.44 -23.71 -13.93
CA ASP A 333 35.32 -24.12 -12.83
C ASP A 333 34.57 -24.68 -11.60
N ILE A 334 33.58 -25.54 -11.86
CA ILE A 334 32.78 -26.16 -10.82
C ILE A 334 33.66 -27.10 -10.00
N THR A 335 33.65 -26.91 -8.70
CA THR A 335 34.34 -27.72 -7.69
C THR A 335 33.32 -28.26 -6.70
N PRO A 336 33.72 -29.18 -5.80
CA PRO A 336 32.82 -29.65 -4.76
C PRO A 336 32.28 -28.56 -3.84
N THR A 337 32.98 -27.44 -3.67
CA THR A 337 32.61 -26.39 -2.68
C THR A 337 32.52 -24.99 -3.29
N GLY A 338 32.36 -24.87 -4.61
CA GLY A 338 32.36 -23.57 -5.27
C GLY A 338 32.35 -23.67 -6.80
N PHE A 339 32.12 -22.54 -7.46
CA PHE A 339 32.14 -22.40 -8.91
C PHE A 339 32.34 -20.93 -9.31
N THR A 340 32.67 -20.68 -10.58
CA THR A 340 32.76 -19.32 -11.13
C THR A 340 31.56 -19.04 -12.04
N ALA A 341 30.72 -18.08 -11.65
CA ALA A 341 29.69 -17.51 -12.50
C ALA A 341 30.32 -16.59 -13.56
N VAL A 342 29.80 -16.65 -14.79
CA VAL A 342 30.22 -15.80 -15.91
C VAL A 342 28.99 -15.36 -16.70
N TRP A 343 28.97 -14.11 -17.16
CA TRP A 343 27.92 -13.54 -18.01
C TRP A 343 28.53 -12.62 -19.08
N ASP A 344 27.71 -12.20 -20.03
CA ASP A 344 28.12 -11.26 -21.08
C ASP A 344 28.08 -9.81 -20.57
N GLU A 345 28.96 -8.95 -21.11
CA GLU A 345 28.95 -7.53 -20.81
C GLU A 345 27.66 -6.87 -21.33
N MET A 346 27.03 -6.10 -20.47
CA MET A 346 25.78 -5.37 -20.71
C MET A 346 26.08 -3.89 -20.98
N ALA A 347 25.53 -3.34 -22.06
CA ALA A 347 25.70 -1.93 -22.39
C ALA A 347 25.12 -1.03 -21.29
N GLY A 348 25.83 0.06 -20.94
CA GLY A 348 25.42 0.99 -19.89
C GLY A 348 25.79 0.56 -18.46
N ALA A 349 26.03 -0.73 -18.22
CA ALA A 349 26.43 -1.21 -16.89
C ALA A 349 27.86 -0.78 -16.55
N THR A 350 28.04 -0.18 -15.38
CA THR A 350 29.36 0.12 -14.80
C THR A 350 29.76 -0.87 -13.70
N ASP A 351 28.77 -1.58 -13.15
CA ASP A 351 28.91 -2.66 -12.19
C ASP A 351 27.82 -3.72 -12.40
N TYR A 352 27.98 -4.88 -11.76
CA TYR A 352 26.94 -5.91 -11.64
C TYR A 352 26.73 -6.31 -10.20
N LEU A 353 25.47 -6.56 -9.84
CA LEU A 353 25.06 -7.10 -8.55
C LEU A 353 24.71 -8.58 -8.74
N ILE A 354 25.40 -9.48 -8.02
CA ILE A 354 25.17 -10.93 -8.11
C ILE A 354 24.48 -11.45 -6.84
N SER A 355 23.45 -12.27 -7.03
CA SER A 355 22.76 -12.98 -5.94
C SER A 355 22.94 -14.50 -6.06
N LEU A 356 23.03 -15.22 -4.94
CA LEU A 356 23.11 -16.69 -4.88
C LEU A 356 21.97 -17.27 -4.04
N LEU A 357 21.31 -18.29 -4.58
CA LEU A 357 20.24 -19.06 -3.97
C LEU A 357 20.72 -20.49 -3.72
N GLN A 358 20.41 -21.05 -2.56
CA GLN A 358 20.61 -22.47 -2.24
C GLN A 358 19.29 -23.22 -2.44
N TYR A 359 19.37 -24.38 -3.10
CA TYR A 359 18.23 -25.25 -3.38
C TYR A 359 18.26 -26.39 -2.38
N GLU A 360 17.24 -26.45 -1.53
CA GLU A 360 17.05 -27.51 -0.55
C GLU A 360 15.85 -28.38 -0.92
N TYR A 361 15.98 -29.68 -0.73
CA TYR A 361 14.86 -30.59 -0.94
C TYR A 361 13.99 -30.66 0.31
N ALA A 362 12.68 -30.52 0.14
CA ALA A 362 11.73 -30.76 1.20
C ALA A 362 11.91 -32.17 1.78
N SER A 363 11.81 -32.26 3.11
CA SER A 363 11.95 -33.55 3.82
C SER A 363 10.83 -34.54 3.51
N GLN A 364 9.65 -34.04 3.11
CA GLN A 364 8.48 -34.83 2.76
C GLN A 364 8.34 -34.98 1.24
N THR A 365 7.83 -36.14 0.82
CA THR A 365 7.52 -36.42 -0.60
C THR A 365 6.04 -36.21 -0.89
N VAL A 366 5.72 -35.69 -2.06
CA VAL A 366 4.36 -35.51 -2.58
C VAL A 366 4.15 -36.44 -3.78
N SER A 367 3.03 -37.16 -3.82
CA SER A 367 2.66 -37.94 -5.01
C SER A 367 1.82 -37.08 -5.94
N ARG A 368 2.25 -36.90 -7.18
CA ARG A 368 1.54 -36.15 -8.23
C ARG A 368 1.35 -37.05 -9.45
N GLY A 369 0.22 -36.99 -10.14
CA GLY A 369 0.02 -37.87 -11.29
C GLY A 369 -1.28 -37.63 -12.01
N TYR A 370 -1.46 -38.37 -13.09
CA TYR A 370 -2.64 -38.32 -13.94
C TYR A 370 -2.93 -39.71 -14.50
N ASP A 371 -4.21 -40.07 -14.58
CA ASP A 371 -4.72 -41.39 -14.96
C ASP A 371 -5.50 -41.39 -16.28
N PHE A 372 -5.40 -40.32 -17.06
CA PHE A 372 -5.97 -40.21 -18.41
C PHE A 372 -7.49 -40.42 -18.52
N ASP A 373 -8.23 -40.39 -17.41
CA ASP A 373 -9.68 -40.59 -17.39
C ASP A 373 -10.45 -39.54 -18.23
N ASP A 374 -9.90 -38.33 -18.31
CA ASP A 374 -10.33 -37.24 -19.18
C ASP A 374 -9.41 -37.02 -20.40
N ARG A 375 -8.74 -38.09 -20.84
CA ARG A 375 -7.84 -38.10 -22.02
C ARG A 375 -6.79 -37.00 -21.90
N GLY A 376 -6.50 -36.30 -23.00
CA GLY A 376 -5.53 -35.21 -23.02
C GLY A 376 -6.05 -33.89 -22.46
N GLU A 377 -7.37 -33.73 -22.28
CA GLU A 377 -7.96 -32.46 -21.80
C GLU A 377 -7.70 -32.23 -20.31
N GLY A 378 -7.64 -33.28 -19.50
CA GLY A 378 -7.28 -33.18 -18.07
C GLY A 378 -5.79 -33.32 -17.76
N MET A 379 -4.92 -33.48 -18.77
CA MET A 379 -3.49 -33.69 -18.55
C MET A 379 -2.83 -32.41 -18.03
N PRO A 380 -1.89 -32.48 -17.05
CA PRO A 380 -1.20 -31.29 -16.57
C PRO A 380 -0.55 -30.48 -17.71
N ASP A 381 -0.64 -29.16 -17.67
CA ASP A 381 -0.14 -28.27 -18.74
C ASP A 381 1.36 -28.45 -19.03
N SER A 382 2.13 -28.84 -18.02
CA SER A 382 3.57 -29.13 -18.13
C SER A 382 3.89 -30.49 -18.77
N TRP A 383 2.89 -31.34 -18.99
CA TRP A 383 3.07 -32.65 -19.60
C TRP A 383 2.87 -32.56 -21.11
N GLU A 384 3.58 -33.41 -21.86
CA GLU A 384 3.50 -33.45 -23.31
C GLU A 384 3.43 -34.89 -23.79
N ALA A 385 2.43 -35.24 -24.61
CA ALA A 385 2.35 -36.56 -25.23
C ALA A 385 2.39 -36.42 -26.76
N THR A 386 3.22 -37.23 -27.40
CA THR A 386 3.21 -37.38 -28.87
C THR A 386 2.22 -38.45 -29.35
N ALA A 387 1.66 -39.21 -28.41
CA ALA A 387 0.53 -40.10 -28.63
C ALA A 387 -0.78 -39.36 -28.37
N GLY A 388 -1.83 -39.68 -29.14
CA GLY A 388 -3.16 -39.06 -29.00
C GLY A 388 -4.30 -40.06 -29.18
N GLN A 389 -4.00 -41.35 -29.10
CA GLN A 389 -5.00 -42.42 -29.11
C GLN A 389 -5.24 -42.90 -27.68
N TYR A 390 -6.47 -43.25 -27.37
CA TYR A 390 -6.89 -43.65 -26.03
C TYR A 390 -7.71 -44.95 -26.11
N ASP A 391 -7.53 -45.86 -25.15
CA ASP A 391 -8.25 -47.14 -25.10
C ASP A 391 -9.14 -47.24 -23.84
N SER A 392 -10.43 -47.49 -24.05
CA SER A 392 -11.41 -47.73 -22.98
C SER A 392 -11.79 -49.22 -22.85
N SER A 393 -11.12 -50.10 -23.57
CA SER A 393 -11.41 -51.54 -23.58
C SER A 393 -11.05 -52.15 -22.23
N PHE A 394 -11.97 -52.93 -21.67
CA PHE A 394 -11.75 -53.58 -20.37
C PHE A 394 -10.46 -54.40 -20.36
N GLY A 395 -9.56 -54.08 -19.42
CA GLY A 395 -8.24 -54.70 -19.28
C GLY A 395 -7.10 -54.02 -20.06
N TRP A 396 -7.36 -52.90 -20.73
CA TRP A 396 -6.37 -52.05 -21.42
C TRP A 396 -6.11 -50.72 -20.72
N TYR A 397 -6.73 -50.51 -19.57
CA TYR A 397 -6.52 -49.39 -18.67
C TYR A 397 -6.32 -49.93 -17.25
N GLY A 398 -5.76 -49.10 -16.38
CA GLY A 398 -5.52 -49.38 -14.97
C GLY A 398 -6.80 -49.24 -14.15
N ARG A 399 -6.90 -48.19 -13.33
CA ARG A 399 -8.05 -47.98 -12.42
C ARG A 399 -9.28 -47.45 -13.13
N SER A 400 -9.12 -46.44 -13.98
CA SER A 400 -10.19 -45.77 -14.71
C SER A 400 -9.88 -45.78 -16.20
N ALA A 401 -10.91 -45.75 -17.05
CA ALA A 401 -10.72 -45.65 -18.49
C ALA A 401 -10.81 -44.18 -18.91
N PRO A 402 -10.13 -43.77 -19.99
CA PRO A 402 -9.22 -44.56 -20.84
C PRO A 402 -7.74 -44.47 -20.46
N SER A 403 -6.92 -45.37 -21.01
CA SER A 403 -5.46 -45.26 -21.02
C SER A 403 -4.94 -44.55 -22.29
N LEU A 404 -3.68 -44.10 -22.29
CA LEU A 404 -2.98 -43.54 -23.46
C LEU A 404 -2.28 -44.65 -24.27
N ASP A 405 -2.61 -44.77 -25.56
CA ASP A 405 -2.02 -45.75 -26.48
C ASP A 405 -0.83 -45.17 -27.25
N MET A 406 0.35 -45.76 -27.03
CA MET A 406 1.55 -45.55 -27.84
C MET A 406 1.63 -46.64 -28.91
N THR A 407 1.41 -46.27 -30.17
CA THR A 407 1.28 -47.18 -31.32
C THR A 407 2.49 -47.19 -32.25
N ARG A 408 3.44 -46.26 -32.07
CA ARG A 408 4.64 -46.15 -32.91
C ARG A 408 5.90 -46.05 -32.07
N ASP A 409 6.97 -46.64 -32.58
CA ASP A 409 8.31 -46.51 -32.03
C ASP A 409 8.71 -45.04 -31.87
N GLY A 410 9.29 -44.69 -30.71
CA GLY A 410 9.74 -43.33 -30.39
C GLY A 410 8.64 -42.38 -29.90
N GLN A 411 7.37 -42.78 -29.84
CA GLN A 411 6.35 -41.99 -29.15
C GLN A 411 6.69 -41.88 -27.66
N TYR A 412 6.43 -40.73 -27.07
CA TYR A 412 6.74 -40.45 -25.69
C TYR A 412 5.63 -39.70 -24.95
N LEU A 413 5.67 -39.83 -23.63
CA LEU A 413 5.01 -38.97 -22.66
C LEU A 413 6.08 -38.25 -21.83
N SER A 414 6.06 -36.93 -21.83
CA SER A 414 6.88 -36.05 -20.99
C SER A 414 6.12 -35.75 -19.70
N VAL A 415 6.75 -36.01 -18.56
CA VAL A 415 6.24 -35.78 -17.22
C VAL A 415 7.12 -34.72 -16.56
N GLU A 416 6.50 -33.61 -16.16
CA GLU A 416 7.20 -32.50 -15.53
C GLU A 416 6.36 -31.86 -14.43
N TYR A 417 7.03 -31.49 -13.35
CA TYR A 417 6.46 -30.74 -12.23
C TYR A 417 7.47 -29.66 -11.83
N GLU A 418 7.18 -28.42 -12.21
CA GLU A 418 8.06 -27.28 -11.96
C GLU A 418 8.42 -27.17 -10.47
N GLY A 419 9.69 -26.87 -10.19
CA GLY A 419 10.19 -26.70 -8.82
C GLY A 419 10.23 -27.98 -7.98
N THR A 420 10.20 -29.17 -8.60
CA THR A 420 10.29 -30.45 -7.87
C THR A 420 11.35 -31.40 -8.43
N MET A 421 11.88 -32.27 -7.57
CA MET A 421 12.65 -33.45 -7.99
C MET A 421 11.70 -34.64 -8.14
N ILE A 422 11.77 -35.36 -9.26
CA ILE A 422 11.08 -36.64 -9.44
C ILE A 422 12.00 -37.76 -8.91
N GLU A 423 11.69 -38.30 -7.72
CA GLU A 423 12.44 -39.42 -7.14
C GLU A 423 12.15 -40.73 -7.87
N ARG A 424 10.87 -40.95 -8.21
CA ARG A 424 10.38 -42.21 -8.75
C ARG A 424 9.10 -42.01 -9.53
N LEU A 425 8.95 -42.74 -10.63
CA LEU A 425 7.70 -42.87 -11.37
C LEU A 425 7.05 -44.23 -11.07
N SER A 426 5.72 -44.24 -11.11
CA SER A 426 4.86 -45.41 -11.06
C SER A 426 3.84 -45.26 -12.17
N MET A 427 3.68 -46.29 -13.00
CA MET A 427 2.69 -46.27 -14.07
C MET A 427 2.10 -47.66 -14.28
N TRP A 428 0.81 -47.74 -14.54
CA TRP A 428 0.24 -48.94 -15.13
C TRP A 428 0.61 -48.97 -16.61
N CYS A 429 1.06 -50.12 -17.11
CA CYS A 429 1.27 -50.28 -18.54
C CYS A 429 0.97 -51.70 -18.99
N ARG A 430 0.65 -51.82 -20.29
CA ARG A 430 0.38 -53.10 -20.95
C ARG A 430 0.84 -53.06 -22.39
N SER A 431 1.49 -54.11 -22.84
CA SER A 431 1.85 -54.30 -24.24
C SER A 431 0.92 -55.27 -24.96
N SER A 432 0.62 -55.01 -26.23
CA SER A 432 -0.10 -55.94 -27.11
C SER A 432 0.76 -57.09 -27.63
N ALA A 433 2.09 -56.98 -27.52
CA ALA A 433 3.04 -58.01 -27.93
C ALA A 433 4.26 -58.07 -26.98
N GLY A 434 4.97 -59.20 -26.96
CA GLY A 434 6.18 -59.33 -26.14
C GLY A 434 7.37 -58.55 -26.72
N ARG A 435 8.34 -58.20 -25.85
CA ARG A 435 9.61 -57.51 -26.14
C ARG A 435 9.55 -55.99 -26.38
N ASN A 436 8.40 -55.38 -26.16
CA ASN A 436 8.27 -53.93 -26.10
C ASN A 436 8.90 -53.39 -24.82
N LYS A 437 9.53 -52.21 -24.91
CA LYS A 437 10.17 -51.54 -23.77
C LYS A 437 9.71 -50.10 -23.63
N LEU A 438 9.92 -49.55 -22.45
CA LEU A 438 9.82 -48.14 -22.15
C LEU A 438 11.21 -47.64 -21.74
N ARG A 439 11.78 -46.72 -22.51
CA ARG A 439 13.02 -46.02 -22.17
C ARG A 439 12.69 -44.75 -21.42
N ILE A 440 13.44 -44.48 -20.36
CA ILE A 440 13.25 -43.33 -19.50
C ILE A 440 14.40 -42.37 -19.78
N ASP A 441 14.08 -41.25 -20.41
CA ASP A 441 15.03 -40.18 -20.71
C ASP A 441 14.86 -39.05 -19.70
N VAL A 442 15.96 -38.41 -19.31
CA VAL A 442 15.98 -37.23 -18.42
C VAL A 442 16.51 -36.02 -19.16
N ASN A 443 15.95 -34.85 -18.87
CA ASN A 443 16.43 -33.60 -19.46
C ASN A 443 17.68 -33.11 -18.72
N THR A 444 18.76 -32.89 -19.44
CA THR A 444 20.03 -32.34 -18.91
C THR A 444 20.37 -31.06 -19.68
N PRO A 445 21.29 -30.20 -19.17
CA PRO A 445 21.75 -29.03 -19.92
C PRO A 445 22.29 -29.35 -21.33
N GLU A 446 22.75 -30.57 -21.55
CA GLU A 446 23.28 -31.08 -22.83
C GLU A 446 22.19 -31.69 -23.73
N GLY A 447 20.94 -31.73 -23.25
CA GLY A 447 19.78 -32.31 -23.91
C GLY A 447 19.26 -33.58 -23.22
N TRP A 448 18.39 -34.31 -23.93
CA TRP A 448 17.75 -35.53 -23.42
C TRP A 448 18.73 -36.71 -23.42
N THR A 449 18.89 -37.34 -22.25
CA THR A 449 19.78 -38.49 -22.05
C THR A 449 19.04 -39.68 -21.46
N ALA A 450 19.30 -40.88 -21.97
CA ALA A 450 18.69 -42.11 -21.46
C ALA A 450 19.21 -42.47 -20.06
N LEU A 451 18.29 -42.61 -19.10
CA LEU A 451 18.56 -43.01 -17.73
C LEU A 451 18.45 -44.53 -17.55
N SER A 452 17.35 -45.13 -18.03
CA SER A 452 17.08 -46.56 -17.88
C SER A 452 16.07 -47.09 -18.91
N GLU A 453 15.91 -48.41 -18.98
CA GLU A 453 14.91 -49.09 -19.80
C GLU A 453 14.16 -50.13 -18.96
N VAL A 454 12.86 -50.28 -19.21
CA VAL A 454 12.02 -51.28 -18.55
C VAL A 454 11.19 -52.07 -19.56
N ASP A 455 11.08 -53.38 -19.36
CA ASP A 455 10.22 -54.24 -20.18
C ASP A 455 8.73 -53.95 -19.93
N VAL A 456 7.95 -53.78 -21.00
CA VAL A 456 6.50 -53.55 -20.90
C VAL A 456 5.77 -54.90 -20.84
N PRO A 457 4.96 -55.15 -19.79
CA PRO A 457 4.34 -56.45 -19.57
C PRO A 457 3.14 -56.69 -20.51
N VAL A 458 2.95 -57.92 -21.00
CA VAL A 458 1.81 -58.28 -21.88
C VAL A 458 0.48 -58.48 -21.12
N ALA A 459 0.58 -58.67 -19.81
CA ALA A 459 -0.53 -58.58 -18.88
C ALA A 459 -0.38 -57.24 -18.15
N GLY A 460 -1.43 -56.42 -18.15
CA GLY A 460 -1.34 -55.08 -17.57
C GLY A 460 -0.95 -55.11 -16.10
N SER A 461 0.07 -54.34 -15.74
CA SER A 461 0.57 -54.23 -14.37
C SER A 461 1.26 -52.90 -14.12
N VAL A 462 1.40 -52.55 -12.85
CA VAL A 462 2.16 -51.37 -12.42
C VAL A 462 3.66 -51.64 -12.50
N VAL A 463 4.37 -50.70 -13.11
CA VAL A 463 5.82 -50.64 -13.20
C VAL A 463 6.30 -49.40 -12.44
N GLU A 464 7.35 -49.56 -11.64
CA GLU A 464 7.98 -48.46 -10.92
C GLU A 464 9.40 -48.24 -11.44
N VAL A 465 9.78 -46.97 -11.61
CA VAL A 465 11.11 -46.60 -12.12
C VAL A 465 11.75 -45.56 -11.21
N PRO A 466 12.93 -45.86 -10.61
CA PRO A 466 13.69 -44.84 -9.90
C PRO A 466 14.25 -43.82 -10.90
N VAL A 467 14.12 -42.55 -10.58
CA VAL A 467 14.54 -41.42 -11.44
C VAL A 467 15.63 -40.63 -10.73
N GLY A 468 15.27 -39.90 -9.66
CA GLY A 468 16.22 -39.17 -8.82
C GLY A 468 16.83 -37.93 -9.48
N VAL A 469 16.10 -37.26 -10.37
CA VAL A 469 16.55 -36.04 -11.04
C VAL A 469 15.56 -34.89 -10.88
N MET A 470 16.05 -33.65 -10.94
CA MET A 470 15.23 -32.46 -11.09
C MET A 470 14.88 -32.23 -12.57
N GLY A 471 13.68 -31.70 -12.82
CA GLY A 471 13.21 -31.37 -14.16
C GLY A 471 12.36 -32.45 -14.82
N SER A 472 12.34 -32.44 -16.15
CA SER A 472 11.42 -33.22 -16.98
C SER A 472 11.94 -34.65 -17.25
N VAL A 473 11.02 -35.61 -17.26
CA VAL A 473 11.29 -37.03 -17.61
C VAL A 473 10.47 -37.42 -18.82
N ARG A 474 11.06 -38.13 -19.79
CA ARG A 474 10.35 -38.68 -20.94
C ARG A 474 10.27 -40.19 -20.86
N LEU A 475 9.06 -40.72 -20.99
CA LEU A 475 8.73 -42.13 -21.11
C LEU A 475 8.58 -42.47 -22.59
N VAL A 476 9.62 -43.01 -23.21
CA VAL A 476 9.72 -43.26 -24.66
C VAL A 476 9.43 -44.73 -24.98
N PHE A 477 8.44 -44.98 -25.83
CA PHE A 477 8.09 -46.32 -26.28
C PHE A 477 9.09 -46.85 -27.30
N GLU A 478 9.70 -48.00 -26.99
CA GLU A 478 10.53 -48.76 -27.91
C GLU A 478 9.77 -50.00 -28.40
N CYS A 479 9.34 -49.95 -29.67
CA CYS A 479 8.39 -50.88 -30.26
C CYS A 479 9.10 -52.04 -30.97
N ALA A 480 8.95 -53.25 -30.45
CA ALA A 480 9.29 -54.51 -31.11
C ALA A 480 8.11 -55.14 -31.88
N GLY A 481 6.91 -54.59 -31.74
CA GLY A 481 5.70 -54.95 -32.48
C GLY A 481 4.40 -54.58 -31.74
N GLY A 482 3.33 -54.30 -32.47
CA GLY A 482 2.04 -53.94 -31.87
C GLY A 482 2.03 -52.53 -31.26
N TYR A 483 1.35 -52.37 -30.12
CA TYR A 483 1.23 -51.11 -29.38
C TYR A 483 1.36 -51.37 -27.87
N MET A 484 1.49 -50.30 -27.10
CA MET A 484 1.34 -50.35 -25.64
C MET A 484 0.35 -49.29 -25.14
N ALA A 485 -0.33 -49.63 -24.05
CA ALA A 485 -1.11 -48.70 -23.25
C ALA A 485 -0.29 -48.28 -22.02
N ILE A 486 -0.30 -46.99 -21.70
CA ILE A 486 0.19 -46.43 -20.44
C ILE A 486 -0.95 -45.71 -19.72
N ASP A 487 -0.99 -45.88 -18.41
CA ASP A 487 -2.08 -45.37 -17.58
C ASP A 487 -1.61 -45.17 -16.12
N ASP A 488 -2.42 -44.51 -15.29
CA ASP A 488 -2.14 -44.31 -13.85
C ASP A 488 -0.70 -43.83 -13.60
N VAL A 489 -0.26 -42.75 -14.24
CA VAL A 489 1.13 -42.26 -14.16
C VAL A 489 1.28 -41.32 -12.97
N TYR A 490 2.02 -41.76 -11.96
CA TYR A 490 2.29 -41.00 -10.74
C TYR A 490 3.80 -40.85 -10.50
N ALA A 491 4.22 -39.64 -10.16
CA ALA A 491 5.53 -39.27 -9.69
C ALA A 491 5.53 -39.08 -8.17
N VAL A 492 6.50 -39.68 -7.49
CA VAL A 492 6.88 -39.30 -6.13
C VAL A 492 7.89 -38.18 -6.24
N CYS A 493 7.49 -36.99 -5.81
CA CYS A 493 8.29 -35.77 -5.94
C CYS A 493 8.73 -35.24 -4.58
N ARG A 494 9.85 -34.50 -4.55
CA ARG A 494 10.18 -33.57 -3.47
C ARG A 494 10.08 -32.15 -3.98
N ASP A 495 9.36 -31.31 -3.26
CA ASP A 495 9.36 -29.88 -3.53
C ASP A 495 10.76 -29.31 -3.23
N VAL A 496 11.20 -28.34 -4.02
CA VAL A 496 12.47 -27.65 -3.82
C VAL A 496 12.22 -26.29 -3.21
N THR A 497 12.77 -26.06 -2.03
CA THR A 497 12.76 -24.75 -1.37
C THR A 497 14.02 -23.99 -1.74
N ARG A 498 13.88 -22.69 -2.01
CA ARG A 498 15.00 -21.80 -2.33
C ARG A 498 15.24 -20.87 -1.14
N SER A 499 16.48 -20.74 -0.72
CA SER A 499 16.91 -19.79 0.31
C SER A 499 18.03 -18.92 -0.24
N THR A 500 17.95 -17.61 -0.02
CA THR A 500 19.05 -16.70 -0.36
C THR A 500 20.26 -17.01 0.52
N VAL A 501 21.44 -17.07 -0.08
CA VAL A 501 22.71 -17.13 0.65
C VAL A 501 23.08 -15.69 1.01
N PRO A 502 22.94 -15.25 2.28
CA PRO A 502 22.91 -13.82 2.62
C PRO A 502 24.22 -13.06 2.30
N GLU A 503 25.33 -13.78 2.25
CA GLU A 503 26.66 -13.24 1.94
C GLU A 503 26.77 -12.82 0.46
N TYR A 504 25.89 -13.35 -0.38
CA TYR A 504 25.83 -13.12 -1.81
C TYR A 504 24.42 -12.68 -2.19
N ASP A 505 23.86 -11.67 -1.54
CA ASP A 505 22.58 -11.08 -1.94
C ASP A 505 22.83 -9.66 -2.48
N GLY A 506 22.78 -9.49 -3.80
CA GLY A 506 23.03 -8.23 -4.48
C GLY A 506 24.47 -7.75 -4.30
N LEU A 507 25.45 -8.66 -4.27
CA LEU A 507 26.84 -8.32 -4.05
C LEU A 507 27.46 -7.67 -5.28
N SER A 508 28.09 -6.51 -5.11
CA SER A 508 28.85 -5.84 -6.18
C SER A 508 30.02 -6.69 -6.68
N THR A 509 30.17 -6.73 -7.99
CA THR A 509 31.25 -7.45 -8.70
C THR A 509 32.38 -6.51 -9.15
N ALA A 510 32.28 -5.22 -8.82
CA ALA A 510 33.18 -4.15 -9.25
C ALA A 510 33.39 -4.11 -10.78
N GLY A 511 32.30 -4.26 -11.55
CA GLY A 511 32.28 -4.18 -13.01
C GLY A 511 32.85 -5.41 -13.72
N GLN A 512 33.15 -6.48 -13.00
CA GLN A 512 33.61 -7.74 -13.60
C GLN A 512 32.42 -8.53 -14.12
N THR A 513 32.59 -9.22 -15.26
CA THR A 513 31.57 -10.14 -15.80
C THR A 513 31.75 -11.60 -15.34
N SER A 514 32.44 -11.77 -14.22
CA SER A 514 32.65 -13.06 -13.59
C SER A 514 32.79 -12.93 -12.08
N PHE A 515 32.27 -13.90 -11.33
CA PHE A 515 32.37 -13.94 -9.88
C PHE A 515 32.54 -15.38 -9.38
N THR A 516 33.49 -15.62 -8.47
CA THR A 516 33.75 -16.95 -7.91
C THR A 516 33.11 -17.09 -6.55
N PHE A 517 32.21 -18.08 -6.43
CA PHE A 517 31.64 -18.50 -5.17
C PHE A 517 32.50 -19.60 -4.53
N GLU A 518 32.83 -19.44 -3.25
CA GLU A 518 33.60 -20.39 -2.47
C GLU A 518 32.89 -20.73 -1.15
N GLY A 519 33.29 -21.83 -0.53
CA GLY A 519 32.79 -22.22 0.80
C GLY A 519 31.37 -22.78 0.80
N LEU A 520 30.87 -23.22 -0.35
CA LEU A 520 29.53 -23.79 -0.51
C LEU A 520 29.48 -25.26 -0.05
N ASP A 521 28.29 -25.71 0.37
CA ASP A 521 28.05 -27.10 0.80
C ASP A 521 28.29 -28.11 -0.34
N GLU A 522 29.03 -29.17 -0.03
CA GLU A 522 29.39 -30.23 -0.99
C GLU A 522 28.18 -30.92 -1.61
N GLY A 523 28.19 -31.06 -2.93
CA GLY A 523 27.09 -31.67 -3.68
C GLY A 523 25.78 -30.88 -3.66
N GLY A 524 25.82 -29.65 -3.12
CA GLY A 524 24.69 -28.73 -3.09
C GLY A 524 24.26 -28.28 -4.49
N ILE A 525 23.01 -27.83 -4.58
CA ILE A 525 22.48 -27.18 -5.78
C ILE A 525 22.26 -25.72 -5.44
N TYR A 526 22.78 -24.86 -6.30
CA TYR A 526 22.66 -23.42 -6.18
C TYR A 526 22.11 -22.84 -7.47
N ALA A 527 21.59 -21.62 -7.42
CA ALA A 527 21.42 -20.81 -8.61
C ALA A 527 21.91 -19.40 -8.35
N PHE A 528 22.44 -18.75 -9.37
CA PHE A 528 22.79 -17.33 -9.28
C PHE A 528 22.00 -16.51 -10.28
N THR A 529 21.74 -15.26 -9.91
CA THR A 529 21.17 -14.21 -10.78
C THR A 529 22.09 -12.99 -10.77
N VAL A 530 22.03 -12.20 -11.83
CA VAL A 530 22.86 -11.00 -12.01
C VAL A 530 21.97 -9.84 -12.47
N ARG A 531 22.23 -8.64 -11.95
CA ARG A 531 21.71 -7.36 -12.46
C ARG A 531 22.85 -6.45 -12.87
N GLY A 532 22.67 -5.69 -13.96
CA GLY A 532 23.55 -4.58 -14.32
C GLY A 532 23.16 -3.31 -13.56
N THR A 533 24.13 -2.44 -13.26
CA THR A 533 23.86 -1.11 -12.68
C THR A 533 24.87 -0.08 -13.17
N ASP A 534 24.42 1.16 -13.34
CA ASP A 534 25.28 2.32 -13.62
C ASP A 534 25.55 3.18 -12.35
N GLY A 535 25.02 2.74 -11.20
CA GLY A 535 25.07 3.44 -9.92
C GLY A 535 23.81 4.26 -9.60
N THR A 536 22.97 4.54 -10.60
CA THR A 536 21.68 5.22 -10.46
C THR A 536 20.50 4.29 -10.74
N GLU A 537 20.56 3.57 -11.86
CA GLU A 537 19.56 2.59 -12.28
C GLU A 537 20.08 1.16 -12.12
N GLN A 538 19.16 0.18 -12.10
CA GLN A 538 19.47 -1.24 -12.14
C GLN A 538 18.64 -1.90 -13.24
N SER A 539 19.23 -2.88 -13.91
CA SER A 539 18.49 -3.75 -14.83
C SER A 539 17.57 -4.70 -14.05
N ASP A 540 16.69 -5.38 -14.78
CA ASP A 540 15.97 -6.54 -14.26
C ASP A 540 16.93 -7.70 -13.93
N ASP A 541 16.51 -8.59 -13.02
CA ASP A 541 17.24 -9.81 -12.70
C ASP A 541 17.32 -10.74 -13.92
N SER A 542 18.51 -11.26 -14.21
CA SER A 542 18.67 -12.36 -15.15
C SER A 542 17.86 -13.59 -14.71
N ALA A 543 17.56 -14.49 -15.66
CA ALA A 543 17.09 -15.82 -15.32
C ALA A 543 18.08 -16.57 -14.38
N GLU A 544 17.55 -17.42 -13.50
CA GLU A 544 18.36 -18.25 -12.59
C GLU A 544 19.28 -19.20 -13.38
N CYS A 545 20.60 -19.11 -13.15
CA CYS A 545 21.55 -20.09 -13.67
C CYS A 545 21.82 -21.16 -12.60
N VAL A 546 21.19 -22.32 -12.74
CA VAL A 546 21.28 -23.43 -11.77
C VAL A 546 22.61 -24.19 -11.95
N VAL A 547 23.31 -24.41 -10.84
CA VAL A 547 24.62 -25.07 -10.77
C VAL A 547 24.54 -26.18 -9.72
N ARG A 548 25.00 -27.37 -10.10
CA ARG A 548 25.16 -28.49 -9.17
C ARG A 548 26.65 -28.69 -8.89
N LEU A 549 27.02 -28.69 -7.61
CA LEU A 549 28.39 -28.95 -7.20
C LEU A 549 28.68 -30.45 -7.24
N ASP A 550 29.96 -30.77 -7.46
CA ASP A 550 30.43 -32.14 -7.44
C ASP A 550 30.50 -32.70 -6.02
N TYR A 551 30.53 -34.03 -5.91
CA TYR A 551 30.97 -34.69 -4.69
C TYR A 551 32.47 -34.98 -4.78
N ILE A 552 33.18 -34.92 -3.65
CA ILE A 552 34.52 -35.50 -3.55
C ILE A 552 34.36 -37.03 -3.68
N THR A 553 34.38 -37.53 -4.92
CA THR A 553 34.55 -38.97 -5.14
C THR A 553 36.03 -39.29 -5.03
N GLY A 554 36.46 -39.59 -3.80
CA GLY A 554 37.71 -40.30 -3.61
C GLY A 554 37.57 -41.74 -4.13
N LEU A 555 37.56 -41.94 -5.45
CA LEU A 555 37.88 -43.20 -6.16
C LEU A 555 37.67 -43.05 -7.68
N ASP A 556 38.73 -42.63 -8.36
CA ASP A 556 38.83 -42.70 -9.81
C ASP A 556 39.02 -44.16 -10.27
N GLY A 557 38.10 -44.63 -11.11
CA GLY A 557 38.17 -45.81 -12.00
C GLY A 557 38.93 -47.07 -11.57
N ILE A 558 38.21 -48.12 -11.14
CA ILE A 558 38.70 -49.51 -11.27
C ILE A 558 38.01 -50.16 -12.48
N ARG A 559 38.79 -50.36 -13.55
CA ARG A 559 38.44 -51.26 -14.67
C ARG A 559 38.18 -52.67 -14.13
N PRO A 560 37.20 -53.42 -14.65
CA PRO A 560 36.91 -54.76 -14.15
C PRO A 560 38.03 -55.71 -14.59
N SER A 561 38.89 -56.12 -13.65
CA SER A 561 39.73 -57.30 -13.84
C SER A 561 39.02 -58.51 -13.25
N SER A 562 38.70 -59.47 -14.11
CA SER A 562 38.26 -60.81 -13.76
C SER A 562 39.23 -61.49 -12.79
N SER A 563 38.81 -61.77 -11.56
CA SER A 563 39.34 -62.89 -10.78
C SER A 563 38.33 -63.32 -9.71
N ASP A 564 38.06 -64.62 -9.67
CA ASP A 564 37.19 -65.30 -8.72
C ASP A 564 37.74 -65.13 -7.28
N GLY A 565 37.20 -64.14 -6.56
CA GLY A 565 37.66 -63.72 -5.24
C GLY A 565 37.15 -64.62 -4.12
N ARG A 566 38.03 -64.91 -3.15
CA ARG A 566 37.78 -65.76 -1.97
C ARG A 566 36.74 -65.11 -1.05
N ALA A 567 35.70 -65.83 -0.64
CA ALA A 567 34.66 -65.32 0.25
C ALA A 567 35.23 -64.87 1.61
N VAL A 568 34.86 -63.65 2.04
CA VAL A 568 35.25 -63.04 3.32
C VAL A 568 34.07 -63.12 4.28
N ILE A 569 34.33 -63.47 5.55
CA ILE A 569 33.31 -63.71 6.58
C ILE A 569 33.43 -62.62 7.64
N TYR A 570 32.32 -62.01 8.04
CA TYR A 570 32.24 -61.01 9.10
C TYR A 570 31.31 -61.48 10.23
N ASP A 571 31.62 -61.12 11.46
CA ASP A 571 30.67 -61.23 12.58
C ASP A 571 29.65 -60.08 12.57
N MET A 572 28.65 -60.14 13.45
CA MET A 572 27.62 -59.10 13.59
C MET A 572 28.17 -57.74 14.08
N GLN A 573 29.43 -57.68 14.49
CA GLN A 573 30.13 -56.46 14.87
C GLN A 573 31.01 -55.92 13.73
N GLY A 574 30.95 -56.52 12.53
CA GLY A 574 31.68 -56.06 11.35
C GLY A 574 33.15 -56.48 11.33
N ARG A 575 33.59 -57.36 12.24
CA ARG A 575 34.99 -57.82 12.29
C ARG A 575 35.20 -58.97 11.32
N MET A 576 36.28 -58.90 10.56
CA MET A 576 36.66 -59.94 9.59
C MET A 576 37.17 -61.20 10.30
N MET A 577 36.59 -62.36 9.96
CA MET A 577 36.93 -63.66 10.51
C MET A 577 37.86 -64.40 9.55
N HIS A 578 39.08 -64.71 9.99
CA HIS A 578 40.04 -65.47 9.21
C HIS A 578 39.81 -66.99 9.33
N GLY A 579 39.96 -67.71 8.22
CA GLY A 579 39.51 -69.11 8.03
C GLY A 579 39.83 -70.09 9.16
N GLY A 580 38.79 -70.81 9.60
CA GLY A 580 38.80 -71.81 10.68
C GLY A 580 37.36 -72.24 11.00
N VAL A 581 37.16 -73.17 11.94
CA VAL A 581 35.81 -73.54 12.41
C VAL A 581 35.20 -72.34 13.12
N LEU A 582 34.13 -71.77 12.53
CA LEU A 582 33.42 -70.62 13.10
C LEU A 582 32.70 -71.03 14.40
N PRO A 583 32.80 -70.24 15.48
CA PRO A 583 31.98 -70.44 16.68
C PRO A 583 30.49 -70.37 16.39
N ARG A 584 29.64 -70.90 17.28
CA ARG A 584 28.18 -70.73 17.19
C ARG A 584 27.82 -69.25 17.12
N GLY A 585 27.12 -68.84 16.07
CA GLY A 585 26.85 -67.43 15.83
C GLY A 585 26.26 -67.14 14.45
N ILE A 586 25.99 -65.85 14.21
CA ILE A 586 25.50 -65.33 12.93
C ILE A 586 26.66 -64.61 12.24
N TYR A 587 26.87 -64.91 10.97
CA TYR A 587 27.93 -64.34 10.16
C TYR A 587 27.41 -63.83 8.82
N ILE A 588 28.05 -62.79 8.30
CA ILE A 588 27.80 -62.26 6.96
C ILE A 588 28.95 -62.69 6.06
N ILE A 589 28.62 -63.34 4.94
CA ILE A 589 29.60 -63.74 3.93
C ILE A 589 29.48 -62.80 2.75
N LYS A 590 30.57 -62.12 2.41
CA LYS A 590 30.69 -61.25 1.23
C LYS A 590 31.70 -61.86 0.26
N GLN A 591 31.27 -62.06 -0.98
CA GLN A 591 32.13 -62.50 -2.07
C GLN A 591 32.00 -61.47 -3.18
N ASP A 592 33.12 -61.09 -3.79
CA ASP A 592 33.12 -60.06 -4.83
C ASP A 592 32.16 -60.43 -5.96
N GLY A 593 31.33 -59.46 -6.36
CA GLY A 593 30.31 -59.63 -7.40
C GLY A 593 29.03 -60.37 -6.95
N ARG A 594 28.85 -60.68 -5.67
CA ARG A 594 27.60 -61.28 -5.15
C ARG A 594 27.02 -60.50 -3.96
N PRO A 595 25.68 -60.44 -3.82
CA PRO A 595 25.05 -59.85 -2.63
C PRO A 595 25.50 -60.60 -1.37
N ALA A 596 25.68 -59.85 -0.28
CA ALA A 596 26.05 -60.42 1.01
C ALA A 596 24.96 -61.37 1.51
N ARG A 597 25.35 -62.52 2.10
CA ARG A 597 24.40 -63.50 2.64
C ARG A 597 24.68 -63.80 4.11
N LYS A 598 23.60 -64.05 4.86
CA LYS A 598 23.64 -64.44 6.27
C LYS A 598 23.77 -65.95 6.42
N VAL A 599 24.68 -66.39 7.29
CA VAL A 599 24.86 -67.81 7.67
C VAL A 599 24.77 -67.95 9.19
N VAL A 600 24.08 -68.98 9.66
CA VAL A 600 23.95 -69.30 11.09
C VAL A 600 24.67 -70.61 11.37
N VAL A 601 25.71 -70.56 12.21
CA VAL A 601 26.45 -71.73 12.66
C VAL A 601 25.85 -72.20 13.99
N ARG A 602 25.27 -73.42 13.98
CA ARG A 602 24.53 -74.01 15.10
C ARG A 602 25.34 -75.03 15.89
#